data_AF-A0A1A8KQG1-F1
#
_entry.id   AF-A0A1A8KQG1-F1
#
_cell.length_a   1.000
_cell.length_b   1.000
_cell.length_c   1.000
_cell.angle_alpha   90.00
_cell.angle_beta   90.00
_cell.angle_gamma   90.00
#
_symmetry.space_group_name_H-M   'P 1'
#
loop_
_entity.id
_entity.type
_entity.pdbx_description
1 polymer ?
#
loop_
_entity_poly.entity_id
_entity_poly.type
_entity_poly.pdbx_seq_one_letter_code
_entity_poly.pdbx_strand_id
1 'polypeptide(L)'
;LKGNKSKETGEDLGIFIKSIIHGGAAYKDGRLCVNDQMIAVNGESLLGHSNHSAMETLRRSMSSEGNARGTIQLVVLRGSQQTSSGNSALNTATNISSSQPNVVQAGSNNQ
;
A
#
# COMPACT_ATOMS: atom_id res chain seq x y z
N LEU A 1 -3.73 11.43 18.90
CA LEU A 1 -3.73 11.65 17.43
C LEU A 1 -2.27 11.68 16.98
N LYS A 2 -1.72 10.55 16.51
CA LYS A 2 -0.28 10.43 16.24
C LYS A 2 -0.02 10.82 14.78
N GLY A 3 0.63 11.96 14.57
CA GLY A 3 1.04 12.43 13.25
C GLY A 3 2.06 11.48 12.62
N ASN A 4 1.99 11.33 11.31
CA ASN A 4 2.93 10.54 10.53
C ASN A 4 4.33 11.18 10.67
N LYS A 5 5.24 10.54 11.40
CA LYS A 5 6.67 10.91 11.39
C LYS A 5 7.34 10.20 10.22
N SER A 6 7.66 10.95 9.16
CA SER A 6 8.65 10.52 8.17
C SER A 6 9.99 10.36 8.86
N LYS A 7 10.61 9.19 8.73
CA LYS A 7 11.99 8.98 9.16
C LYS A 7 12.90 9.73 8.19
N GLU A 8 13.87 10.42 8.74
CA GLU A 8 14.79 11.35 8.08
C GLU A 8 15.86 10.61 7.26
N THR A 9 15.46 9.81 6.27
CA THR A 9 16.36 9.39 5.20
C THR A 9 16.07 10.28 4.00
N GLY A 10 17.11 10.85 3.38
CA GLY A 10 17.02 11.92 2.38
C GLY A 10 16.30 11.59 1.06
N GLU A 11 15.51 10.53 1.04
CA GLU A 11 14.66 10.01 -0.04
C GLU A 11 13.15 10.30 0.18
N ASP A 12 12.77 10.87 1.33
CA ASP A 12 11.37 10.99 1.82
C ASP A 12 10.70 12.38 1.61
N LEU A 13 11.10 13.15 0.58
CA LEU A 13 10.52 14.50 0.33
C LEU A 13 9.32 14.51 -0.66
N GLY A 14 8.77 13.33 -0.98
CA GLY A 14 7.64 13.22 -1.90
C GLY A 14 6.28 13.24 -1.21
N ILE A 15 5.26 13.73 -1.91
CA ILE A 15 3.86 13.67 -1.47
C ILE A 15 3.21 12.44 -2.09
N PHE A 16 2.86 11.44 -1.29
CA PHE A 16 2.33 10.16 -1.77
C PHE A 16 0.90 9.92 -1.31
N ILE A 17 0.09 9.27 -2.16
CA ILE A 17 -1.25 8.82 -1.79
C ILE A 17 -1.13 7.63 -0.85
N LYS A 18 -1.47 7.85 0.43
CA LYS A 18 -1.46 6.79 1.44
C LYS A 18 -2.72 5.93 1.43
N SER A 19 -3.87 6.55 1.17
CA SER A 19 -5.19 5.89 1.19
C SER A 19 -6.19 6.71 0.37
N ILE A 20 -7.21 6.02 -0.15
CA ILE A 20 -8.33 6.62 -0.88
C ILE A 20 -9.61 6.36 -0.07
N ILE A 21 -10.32 7.43 0.26
CA ILE A 21 -11.55 7.36 1.06
C ILE A 21 -12.70 6.82 0.21
N HIS A 22 -13.29 5.70 0.65
CA HIS A 22 -14.45 5.09 0.00
C HIS A 22 -15.62 6.08 -0.12
N GLY A 23 -16.26 6.12 -1.30
CA GLY A 23 -17.35 7.06 -1.58
C GLY A 23 -16.93 8.53 -1.78
N GLY A 24 -15.66 8.88 -1.56
CA GLY A 24 -15.11 10.20 -1.85
C GLY A 24 -14.91 10.46 -3.34
N ALA A 25 -14.56 11.70 -3.70
CA ALA A 25 -14.39 12.12 -5.10
C ALA A 25 -13.32 11.31 -5.84
N ALA A 26 -12.14 11.12 -5.23
CA ALA A 26 -11.05 10.32 -5.78
C ALA A 26 -11.43 8.84 -5.97
N TYR A 27 -12.23 8.29 -5.06
CA TYR A 27 -12.72 6.92 -5.17
C TYR A 27 -13.70 6.77 -6.33
N LYS A 28 -14.65 7.71 -6.46
CA LYS A 28 -15.63 7.71 -7.55
C LYS A 28 -14.99 7.92 -8.92
N ASP A 29 -13.92 8.71 -8.98
CA ASP A 29 -13.12 8.90 -10.19
C ASP A 29 -12.31 7.64 -10.55
N GLY A 30 -11.75 6.96 -9.54
CA GLY A 30 -11.13 5.64 -9.68
C GLY A 30 -9.77 5.61 -10.37
N ARG A 31 -9.27 6.75 -10.88
CA ARG A 31 -7.98 6.79 -11.59
C ARG A 31 -6.78 6.89 -10.66
N LEU A 32 -6.94 7.47 -9.48
CA LEU A 32 -5.86 7.58 -8.49
C LEU A 32 -5.62 6.25 -7.80
N CYS A 33 -4.35 5.95 -7.50
CA CYS A 33 -3.92 4.73 -6.84
C CYS A 33 -3.11 5.03 -5.58
N VAL A 34 -3.16 4.12 -4.61
CA VAL A 34 -2.25 4.15 -3.46
C VAL A 34 -0.81 4.02 -3.98
N ASN A 35 0.09 4.78 -3.37
CA ASN A 35 1.50 4.95 -3.78
C ASN A 35 1.73 5.78 -5.05
N ASP A 36 0.69 6.36 -5.67
CA ASP A 36 0.93 7.43 -6.64
C ASP A 36 1.63 8.61 -5.92
N GLN A 37 2.66 9.16 -6.56
CA GLN A 37 3.30 10.38 -6.09
C GLN A 37 2.61 11.59 -6.73
N MET A 38 2.09 12.49 -5.91
CA MET A 38 1.56 13.77 -6.37
C MET A 38 2.70 14.73 -6.68
N ILE A 39 2.69 15.27 -7.90
CA ILE A 39 3.72 16.19 -8.42
C ILE A 39 3.20 17.60 -8.51
N ALA A 40 1.91 17.78 -8.85
CA ALA A 40 1.31 19.10 -8.93
C ALA A 40 -0.21 19.06 -8.66
N VAL A 41 -0.74 20.18 -8.19
CA VAL A 41 -2.17 20.42 -7.97
C VAL A 41 -2.57 21.72 -8.67
N ASN A 42 -3.54 21.66 -9.58
CA ASN A 42 -4.02 22.82 -10.36
C ASN A 42 -2.89 23.62 -11.05
N GLY A 43 -1.80 22.94 -11.42
CA GLY A 43 -0.62 23.56 -12.04
C GLY A 43 0.46 24.04 -11.04
N GLU A 44 0.21 24.01 -9.74
CA GLU A 44 1.22 24.31 -8.72
C GLU A 44 2.04 23.05 -8.38
N SER A 45 3.36 23.14 -8.50
CA SER A 45 4.28 22.05 -8.19
C SER A 45 4.31 21.75 -6.70
N LEU A 46 4.38 20.47 -6.35
CA LEU A 46 4.59 19.95 -4.99
C LEU A 46 6.00 19.38 -4.78
N LEU A 47 6.87 19.45 -5.79
CA LEU A 47 8.23 18.92 -5.69
C LEU A 47 9.04 19.73 -4.66
N GLY A 48 9.66 19.03 -3.70
CA GLY A 48 10.41 19.66 -2.62
C GLY A 48 9.54 20.32 -1.54
N HIS A 49 8.22 20.23 -1.64
CA HIS A 49 7.33 20.71 -0.60
C HIS A 49 7.33 19.75 0.58
N SER A 50 7.30 20.30 1.80
CA SER A 50 6.97 19.50 2.97
C SER A 50 5.52 19.03 2.89
N ASN A 51 5.21 17.94 3.60
CA ASN A 51 3.83 17.46 3.75
C ASN A 51 2.89 18.58 4.21
N HIS A 52 3.31 19.44 5.13
CA HIS A 52 2.48 20.53 5.61
C HIS A 52 2.16 21.55 4.49
N SER A 53 3.18 21.98 3.75
CA SER A 53 3.01 22.96 2.67
C SER A 53 2.13 22.38 1.55
N ALA A 54 2.36 21.13 1.14
CA ALA A 54 1.53 20.47 0.14
C ALA A 54 0.06 20.34 0.57
N MET A 55 -0.21 20.09 1.85
CA MET A 55 -1.59 20.07 2.38
C MET A 55 -2.24 21.44 2.36
N GLU A 56 -1.48 22.52 2.57
CA GLU A 56 -1.99 23.87 2.45
C GLU A 56 -2.37 24.20 1.00
N THR A 57 -1.48 23.91 0.05
CA THR A 57 -1.77 24.02 -1.40
C THR A 57 -3.05 23.28 -1.78
N LEU A 58 -3.20 22.04 -1.30
CA LEU A 58 -4.38 21.22 -1.57
C LEU A 58 -5.66 21.84 -0.99
N ARG A 59 -5.61 22.35 0.25
CA ARG A 59 -6.76 23.02 0.90
C ARG A 59 -7.16 24.31 0.20
N ARG A 60 -6.18 25.10 -0.22
CA ARG A 60 -6.42 26.32 -1.00
C ARG A 60 -7.03 25.98 -2.35
N SER A 61 -6.54 24.93 -3.01
CA SER A 61 -7.10 24.41 -4.27
C SER A 61 -8.55 23.91 -4.14
N MET A 62 -8.96 23.45 -2.96
CA MET A 62 -10.34 23.03 -2.66
C MET A 62 -11.28 24.19 -2.31
N SER A 63 -10.73 25.35 -1.93
CA SER A 63 -11.50 26.53 -1.56
C SER A 63 -12.07 27.22 -2.80
N SER A 64 -13.11 28.04 -2.64
CA SER A 64 -13.80 28.71 -3.76
C SER A 64 -12.86 29.50 -4.68
N GLU A 65 -11.77 30.04 -4.15
CA GLU A 65 -10.75 30.76 -4.94
C GLU A 65 -9.91 29.84 -5.84
N GLY A 66 -9.69 28.58 -5.43
CA GLY A 66 -8.91 27.58 -6.18
C GLY A 66 -9.74 26.60 -7.01
N ASN A 67 -11.04 26.45 -6.71
CA ASN A 67 -11.94 25.48 -7.35
C ASN A 67 -12.96 26.13 -8.32
N ALA A 68 -12.57 27.20 -9.02
CA ALA A 68 -13.45 27.88 -9.97
C ALA A 68 -14.02 26.95 -11.07
N ARG A 69 -13.34 25.83 -11.36
CA ARG A 69 -13.73 24.82 -12.36
C ARG A 69 -14.60 23.69 -11.82
N GLY A 70 -14.84 23.63 -10.51
CA GLY A 70 -15.51 22.51 -9.86
C GLY A 70 -14.70 21.19 -9.89
N THR A 71 -13.44 21.24 -10.32
CA THR A 71 -12.55 20.08 -10.45
C THR A 71 -11.14 20.45 -10.00
N ILE A 72 -10.46 19.50 -9.36
CA ILE A 72 -9.04 19.60 -9.02
C ILE A 72 -8.24 18.79 -10.04
N GLN A 73 -7.24 19.41 -10.65
CA GLN A 73 -6.33 18.75 -11.59
C GLN A 73 -5.09 18.29 -10.83
N LEU A 74 -4.74 17.01 -10.97
CA LEU A 74 -3.55 16.43 -10.34
C LEU A 74 -2.60 15.92 -11.42
N VAL A 75 -1.31 16.15 -11.22
CA VAL A 75 -0.24 15.48 -11.97
C VAL A 75 0.40 14.47 -11.03
N VAL A 76 0.46 13.20 -11.46
CA VAL A 76 1.01 12.11 -10.64
C VAL A 76 2.09 11.32 -11.37
N LEU A 77 3.07 10.83 -10.63
CA LEU A 77 3.98 9.77 -11.09
C LEU A 77 3.50 8.43 -10.54
N ARG A 78 3.44 7.44 -11.41
CA ARG A 78 3.08 6.06 -11.07
C ARG A 78 4.23 5.13 -11.41
N GLY A 79 4.90 4.61 -10.38
CA GLY A 79 5.86 3.53 -10.53
C GLY A 79 5.14 2.20 -10.73
N SER A 80 5.74 1.27 -11.46
CA SER A 80 5.31 -0.13 -11.49
C SER A 80 5.31 -0.65 -10.06
N GLN A 81 4.12 -0.98 -9.54
CA GLN A 81 3.89 -1.51 -8.20
C GLN A 81 4.91 -2.62 -7.95
N GLN A 82 5.84 -2.43 -7.01
CA GLN A 82 6.60 -3.57 -6.49
C GLN A 82 5.59 -4.41 -5.73
N THR A 83 5.03 -5.40 -6.42
CA THR A 83 4.36 -6.53 -5.79
C THR A 83 5.39 -7.12 -4.84
N SER A 84 5.29 -6.81 -3.55
CA SER A 84 6.00 -7.56 -2.52
C SER A 84 5.44 -8.98 -2.52
N SER A 85 5.95 -9.80 -3.44
CA SER A 85 5.87 -11.24 -3.40
C SER A 85 6.86 -11.71 -2.32
N GLY A 86 6.35 -12.01 -1.13
CA GLY A 86 7.06 -12.65 -0.02
C GLY A 86 6.16 -12.62 1.22
N ASN A 87 5.67 -13.71 1.80
CA ASN A 87 6.21 -15.07 1.98
C ASN A 87 5.03 -16.08 2.03
N SER A 88 5.03 -17.19 1.28
CA SER A 88 5.71 -18.50 1.53
C SER A 88 4.90 -19.49 2.40
N ALA A 89 4.73 -20.69 1.83
CA ALA A 89 4.37 -21.97 2.45
C ALA A 89 2.87 -22.34 2.60
N LEU A 90 2.30 -22.85 1.50
CA LEU A 90 1.43 -24.03 1.55
C LEU A 90 2.23 -25.16 2.21
N ASN A 91 2.05 -25.37 3.52
CA ASN A 91 2.56 -26.56 4.18
C ASN A 91 1.43 -27.58 4.25
N THR A 92 1.49 -28.54 3.34
CA THR A 92 0.61 -29.70 3.22
C THR A 92 0.55 -30.43 4.55
N ALA A 93 -0.63 -30.47 5.18
CA ALA A 93 -0.86 -31.28 6.35
C ALA A 93 -0.96 -32.76 5.93
N THR A 94 0.08 -33.56 6.20
CA THR A 94 -0.07 -35.00 6.38
C THR A 94 0.83 -35.48 7.51
N ASN A 95 0.15 -35.82 8.61
CA ASN A 95 0.58 -36.43 9.86
C ASN A 95 1.87 -37.26 9.82
N ILE A 96 2.83 -36.86 10.65
CA ILE A 96 3.78 -37.76 11.31
C ILE A 96 3.08 -38.37 12.53
N SER A 97 2.79 -39.67 12.49
CA SER A 97 2.57 -40.48 13.69
C SER A 97 3.70 -41.49 13.79
N SER A 98 4.61 -41.20 14.70
CA SER A 98 5.71 -42.03 15.15
C SER A 98 5.21 -43.08 16.15
N SER A 99 5.41 -44.36 15.85
CA SER A 99 5.41 -45.42 16.87
C SER A 99 6.20 -46.65 16.39
N GLN A 100 7.47 -46.65 16.79
CA GLN A 100 8.40 -47.74 17.12
C GLN A 100 8.49 -49.04 16.26
N PRO A 101 9.72 -49.49 15.90
CA PRO A 101 9.95 -50.85 15.45
C PRO A 101 10.08 -51.79 16.66
N ASN A 102 9.09 -52.67 16.87
CA ASN A 102 9.19 -53.75 17.84
C ASN A 102 9.73 -55.00 17.14
N VAL A 103 10.89 -55.48 17.58
CA VAL A 103 11.51 -56.75 17.17
C VAL A 103 11.02 -57.83 18.13
N VAL A 104 10.35 -58.89 17.65
CA VAL A 104 10.67 -60.33 17.86
C VAL A 104 9.49 -61.28 17.52
N GLN A 105 9.88 -62.41 16.91
CA GLN A 105 9.38 -63.80 17.05
C GLN A 105 8.06 -64.29 16.40
N ALA A 106 8.27 -65.16 15.40
CA ALA A 106 7.67 -66.48 15.12
C ALA A 106 6.14 -66.70 15.13
N GLY A 107 5.65 -67.32 14.06
CA GLY A 107 4.39 -68.07 14.06
C GLY A 107 3.93 -68.46 12.66
N SER A 108 3.88 -69.75 12.41
CA SER A 108 3.63 -70.42 11.13
C SER A 108 2.18 -70.35 10.60
N ASN A 109 2.07 -70.53 9.28
CA ASN A 109 1.10 -71.36 8.54
C ASN A 109 -0.42 -71.10 8.57
N ASN A 110 -0.96 -70.95 7.34
CA ASN A 110 -2.11 -71.65 6.75
C ASN A 110 -3.27 -72.10 7.65
N GLN A 111 -4.42 -71.42 7.52
CA GLN A 111 -5.63 -71.93 6.84
C GLN A 111 -6.68 -70.83 6.74
#